data_AF-A0A533HRU8-F1
#
_entry.id   AF-A0A533HRU8-F1
#
_cell.length_a   1.000
_cell.length_b   1.000
_cell.length_c   1.000
_cell.angle_alpha   90.00
_cell.angle_beta   90.00
_cell.angle_gamma   90.00
#
_symmetry.space_group_name_H-M   'P 1'
#
loop_
_entity.id
_entity.type
_entity.pdbx_description
1 polymer ?
#
loop_
_entity_poly.entity_id
_entity_poly.type
_entity_poly.pdbx_seq_one_letter_code
_entity_poly.pdbx_strand_id
1 'polypeptide(L)'
;MDCLGLDLSPIDSNAWLAGFTDGDGNFSISLTDRKKKGNITTKRVQTFFRIELRQNYHRYASVEQGGTSYFVILSKIASYLGVNLYSRTREQKDKVFYAFMVISHSEASHVKVINYFNRFPLYSSKYLAYKD
;
A
#
# COMPACT_ATOMS: atom_id res chain seq x y z
N MET A 1 18.13 18.50 21.11
CA MET A 1 18.14 18.10 19.69
C MET A 1 16.96 18.77 19.07
N ASP A 2 17.19 19.65 18.10
CA ASP A 2 16.10 20.20 17.31
C ASP A 2 15.54 19.09 16.42
N CYS A 3 14.21 18.97 16.38
CA CYS A 3 13.58 18.04 15.47
C CYS A 3 13.84 18.49 14.03
N LEU A 4 14.21 17.56 13.15
CA LEU A 4 14.23 17.82 11.72
C LEU A 4 12.80 18.12 11.24
N GLY A 5 12.69 18.98 10.22
CA GLY A 5 11.42 19.28 9.56
C GLY A 5 10.85 18.09 8.77
N LEU A 6 9.69 18.30 8.15
CA LEU A 6 9.10 17.32 7.24
C LEU A 6 10.00 17.07 6.03
N ASP A 7 10.21 15.81 5.70
CA ASP A 7 10.88 15.42 4.46
C ASP A 7 9.91 15.58 3.27
N LEU A 8 10.30 16.43 2.32
CA LEU A 8 9.53 16.74 1.10
C LEU A 8 10.16 16.15 -0.16
N SER A 9 11.22 15.35 -0.02
CA SER A 9 11.87 14.67 -1.14
C SER A 9 10.91 13.69 -1.85
N PRO A 10 11.20 13.32 -3.11
CA PRO A 10 10.39 12.32 -3.82
C PRO A 10 10.27 11.02 -3.02
N ILE A 11 9.09 10.38 -3.08
CA ILE A 11 8.78 9.18 -2.26
C ILE A 11 9.71 8.00 -2.55
N ASP A 12 10.35 7.99 -3.71
CA ASP A 12 11.29 6.97 -4.21
C ASP A 12 12.76 7.36 -4.07
N SER A 13 13.05 8.45 -3.34
CA SER A 13 14.42 8.94 -3.13
C SER A 13 15.05 8.48 -1.81
N ASN A 14 14.25 7.95 -0.88
CA ASN A 14 14.71 7.49 0.43
C ASN A 14 13.95 6.21 0.87
N ALA A 15 14.32 5.65 2.03
CA ALA A 15 13.77 4.39 2.52
C ALA A 15 12.45 4.50 3.31
N TRP A 16 11.82 5.68 3.38
CA TRP A 16 10.63 5.91 4.22
C TRP A 16 9.47 4.98 3.86
N LEU A 17 9.19 4.78 2.56
CA LEU A 17 8.13 3.87 2.12
C LEU A 17 8.44 2.39 2.42
N ALA A 18 9.70 2.01 2.61
CA ALA A 18 10.07 0.67 3.04
C ALA A 18 9.69 0.43 4.50
N GLY A 19 10.09 1.35 5.40
CA GLY A 19 9.69 1.29 6.81
C GLY A 19 8.17 1.38 7.00
N PHE A 20 7.50 2.22 6.20
CA PHE A 20 6.05 2.31 6.22
C PHE A 20 5.37 1.00 5.76
N THR A 21 5.91 0.36 4.73
CA THR A 21 5.42 -0.93 4.22
C THR A 21 5.64 -2.06 5.24
N ASP A 22 6.77 -2.05 5.96
CA ASP A 22 7.04 -2.98 7.04
C ASP A 22 5.98 -2.91 8.15
N GLY A 23 5.39 -1.74 8.40
CA GLY A 23 4.24 -1.56 9.28
C GLY A 23 2.92 -1.98 8.64
N ASP A 24 2.52 -1.27 7.57
CA ASP A 24 1.12 -1.24 7.10
C ASP A 24 0.91 -1.81 5.68
N GLY A 25 1.98 -2.28 5.02
CA GLY A 25 1.90 -2.89 3.69
C GLY A 25 1.75 -4.40 3.70
N ASN A 26 1.31 -4.95 2.56
CA ASN A 26 1.05 -6.37 2.36
C ASN A 26 1.36 -6.84 0.93
N PHE A 27 2.06 -7.97 0.82
CA PHE A 27 2.25 -8.73 -0.43
C PHE A 27 1.33 -9.95 -0.39
N SER A 28 0.65 -10.24 -1.51
CA SER A 28 -0.31 -11.35 -1.54
C SER A 28 -0.49 -11.92 -2.94
N ILE A 29 -0.85 -13.20 -2.98
CA ILE A 29 -1.22 -13.92 -4.19
C ILE A 29 -2.68 -14.35 -4.06
N SER A 30 -3.48 -14.09 -5.09
CA SER A 30 -4.86 -14.55 -5.20
C SER A 30 -4.97 -15.64 -6.27
N LEU A 31 -5.67 -16.72 -5.92
CA LEU A 31 -6.04 -17.79 -6.83
C LEU A 31 -7.56 -17.75 -7.05
N THR A 32 -7.98 -17.54 -8.28
CA THR A 32 -9.41 -17.50 -8.64
C THR A 32 -9.72 -18.61 -9.64
N ASP A 33 -10.73 -19.43 -9.36
CA ASP A 33 -11.17 -20.47 -10.28
C ASP A 33 -11.80 -19.86 -11.55
N ARG A 34 -11.34 -20.33 -12.71
CA ARG A 34 -12.00 -20.08 -13.99
C ARG A 34 -12.91 -21.25 -14.32
N LYS A 35 -14.21 -20.97 -14.34
CA LYS A 35 -15.25 -21.95 -14.62
C LYS A 35 -15.70 -21.87 -16.08
N LYS A 36 -15.90 -23.02 -16.72
CA LYS A 36 -16.55 -23.16 -18.02
C LYS A 36 -17.66 -24.19 -17.88
N LYS A 37 -18.91 -23.79 -18.18
CA LYS A 37 -20.12 -24.63 -17.98
C LYS A 37 -20.21 -25.23 -16.55
N GLY A 38 -19.93 -24.44 -15.53
CA GLY A 38 -20.01 -24.87 -14.12
C GLY A 38 -18.78 -25.62 -13.58
N ASN A 39 -17.94 -26.19 -14.46
CA ASN A 39 -16.74 -26.93 -14.06
C ASN A 39 -15.50 -26.03 -13.99
N ILE A 40 -14.65 -26.24 -12.99
CA ILE A 40 -13.35 -25.57 -12.88
C ILE A 40 -12.44 -26.10 -13.98
N THR A 41 -11.89 -25.21 -14.79
CA THR A 41 -11.01 -25.58 -15.91
C THR A 41 -9.57 -25.17 -15.68
N THR A 42 -9.37 -23.99 -15.08
CA THR A 42 -8.06 -23.41 -14.80
C THR A 42 -8.15 -22.52 -13.57
N LYS A 43 -7.01 -22.11 -13.00
CA LYS A 43 -6.94 -21.08 -11.97
C LYS A 43 -6.25 -19.85 -12.55
N ARG A 44 -6.78 -18.66 -12.25
CA ARG A 44 -6.11 -17.39 -12.47
C ARG A 44 -5.27 -17.08 -11.24
N VAL A 45 -3.98 -16.87 -11.44
CA VAL A 45 -3.06 -16.35 -10.42
C VAL A 45 -2.94 -14.85 -10.60
N GLN A 46 -2.99 -14.09 -9.50
CA GLN A 46 -2.72 -12.65 -9.52
C GLN A 46 -1.96 -12.25 -8.26
N THR A 47 -0.85 -11.54 -8.45
CA THR A 47 -0.04 -11.00 -7.36
C THR A 47 -0.43 -9.55 -7.07
N PHE A 48 -0.24 -9.13 -5.83
CA PHE A 48 -0.59 -7.80 -5.38
C PHE A 48 0.39 -7.28 -4.33
N PHE A 49 0.76 -6.01 -4.47
CA PHE A 49 1.23 -5.19 -3.36
C PHE A 49 0.11 -4.23 -2.94
N ARG A 50 -0.17 -4.15 -1.63
CA ARG A 50 -1.29 -3.39 -1.07
C ARG A 50 -0.87 -2.61 0.16
N ILE A 51 -1.41 -1.40 0.28
CA ILE A 51 -1.45 -0.64 1.54
C ILE A 51 -2.92 -0.34 1.79
N GLU A 52 -3.46 -0.76 2.93
CA GLU A 52 -4.81 -0.43 3.39
C GLU A 52 -4.72 0.19 4.77
N LEU A 53 -5.16 1.44 4.90
CA LEU A 53 -5.04 2.23 6.12
C LEU A 53 -6.32 2.98 6.40
N ARG A 54 -6.64 3.21 7.68
CA ARG A 54 -7.69 4.16 8.08
C ARG A 54 -7.47 5.53 7.40
N GLN A 55 -8.55 6.28 7.17
CA GLN A 55 -8.44 7.57 6.48
C GLN A 55 -7.72 8.64 7.30
N ASN A 56 -7.88 8.62 8.63
CA ASN A 56 -7.32 9.63 9.53
C ASN A 56 -6.46 8.99 10.62
N TYR A 57 -5.34 9.63 10.94
CA TYR A 57 -4.49 9.32 12.07
C TYR A 57 -5.25 9.52 13.38
N HIS A 58 -5.10 8.57 14.30
CA HIS A 58 -5.80 8.60 15.59
C HIS A 58 -5.33 9.68 16.57
N ARG A 59 -4.22 10.36 16.30
CA ARG A 59 -3.73 11.46 17.15
C ARG A 59 -3.81 12.76 16.40
N TYR A 60 -3.87 13.84 17.16
CA TYR A 60 -3.75 15.18 16.62
C TYR A 60 -2.40 15.34 15.91
N ALA A 61 -2.44 15.98 14.74
CA ALA A 61 -1.29 16.44 14.00
C ALA A 61 -1.67 17.80 13.41
N SER A 62 -0.84 18.82 13.65
CA SER A 62 -1.09 20.15 13.10
C SER A 62 -0.98 20.14 11.57
N VAL A 63 -1.48 21.18 10.92
CA VAL A 63 -1.32 21.35 9.46
C VAL A 63 0.16 21.38 9.07
N GLU A 64 1.01 22.00 9.89
CA GLU A 64 2.46 22.03 9.72
C GLU A 64 3.12 20.65 9.82
N GLN A 65 2.50 19.72 10.54
CA GLN A 65 2.93 18.31 10.65
C GLN A 65 2.35 17.42 9.54
N GLY A 66 1.64 18.01 8.56
CA GLY A 66 0.99 17.29 7.46
C GLY A 66 -0.48 16.93 7.70
N GLY A 67 -1.04 17.35 8.84
CA GLY A 67 -2.42 17.07 9.22
C GLY A 67 -2.66 15.60 9.58
N THR A 68 -3.92 15.29 9.91
CA THR A 68 -4.29 13.94 10.36
C THR A 68 -4.69 13.00 9.22
N SER A 69 -5.03 13.52 8.03
CA SER A 69 -5.49 12.66 6.93
C SER A 69 -4.33 11.95 6.24
N TYR A 70 -4.45 10.64 6.05
CA TYR A 70 -3.52 9.86 5.25
C TYR A 70 -3.67 10.08 3.74
N PHE A 71 -4.67 10.86 3.31
CA PHE A 71 -4.94 11.11 1.90
C PHE A 71 -3.71 11.62 1.14
N VAL A 72 -2.99 12.60 1.70
CA VAL A 72 -1.85 13.24 1.03
C VAL A 72 -0.72 12.24 0.77
N ILE A 73 -0.32 11.49 1.80
CA ILE A 73 0.81 10.56 1.68
C ILE A 73 0.45 9.34 0.83
N LEU A 74 -0.76 8.80 0.98
CA LEU A 74 -1.20 7.67 0.15
C LEU A 74 -1.43 8.09 -1.31
N SER A 75 -1.81 9.35 -1.58
CA SER A 75 -1.89 9.89 -2.95
C SER A 75 -0.51 9.99 -3.59
N LYS A 76 0.52 10.41 -2.83
CA LYS A 76 1.92 10.41 -3.33
C LYS A 76 2.39 9.00 -3.68
N ILE A 77 2.11 8.01 -2.83
CA ILE A 77 2.46 6.61 -3.09
C ILE A 77 1.70 6.09 -4.32
N ALA A 78 0.39 6.33 -4.41
CA ALA A 78 -0.44 5.90 -5.53
C ALA A 78 0.06 6.52 -6.86
N SER A 79 0.39 7.81 -6.85
CA SER A 79 0.96 8.52 -7.99
C SER A 79 2.31 7.93 -8.44
N TYR A 80 3.22 7.64 -7.51
CA TYR A 80 4.50 7.00 -7.82
C TYR A 80 4.31 5.61 -8.46
N LEU A 81 3.39 4.81 -7.93
CA LEU A 81 3.08 3.47 -8.43
C LEU A 81 2.26 3.48 -9.72
N GLY A 82 1.74 4.63 -10.16
CA GLY A 82 0.88 4.75 -11.32
C GLY A 82 -0.48 4.08 -11.15
N VAL A 83 -1.05 4.12 -9.93
CA VAL A 83 -2.34 3.51 -9.59
C VAL A 83 -3.27 4.53 -8.92
N ASN A 84 -4.54 4.18 -8.78
CA ASN A 84 -5.53 4.99 -8.07
C ASN A 84 -5.43 4.81 -6.54
N LEU A 85 -5.79 5.87 -5.81
CA LEU A 85 -6.13 5.81 -4.40
C LEU A 85 -7.63 5.54 -4.26
N TYR A 86 -8.00 4.41 -3.65
CA TYR A 86 -9.40 4.05 -3.44
C TYR A 86 -9.85 4.39 -2.03
N SER A 87 -11.09 4.87 -1.87
CA SER A 87 -11.80 4.88 -0.60
C SER A 87 -12.58 3.58 -0.43
N ARG A 88 -12.48 2.97 0.74
CA ARG A 88 -13.21 1.75 1.09
C ARG A 88 -14.06 1.98 2.33
N THR A 89 -15.31 1.57 2.23
CA THR A 89 -16.23 1.48 3.37
C THR A 89 -16.49 0.01 3.67
N ARG A 90 -16.37 -0.39 4.94
CA ARG A 90 -16.71 -1.73 5.40
C ARG A 90 -17.65 -1.63 6.59
N GLU A 91 -18.86 -2.17 6.41
CA GLU A 91 -19.82 -2.34 7.49
C GLU A 91 -19.54 -3.68 8.17
N GLN A 92 -19.39 -3.66 9.49
CA GLN A 92 -19.18 -4.86 10.29
C GLN A 92 -20.04 -4.74 11.56
N LYS A 93 -21.14 -5.50 11.57
CA LYS A 93 -22.18 -5.39 12.59
C LYS A 93 -22.66 -3.93 12.67
N ASP A 94 -22.56 -3.30 13.83
CA ASP A 94 -23.02 -1.92 14.09
C ASP A 94 -21.92 -0.86 13.87
N LYS A 95 -20.81 -1.21 13.20
CA LYS A 95 -19.68 -0.29 12.97
C LYS A 95 -19.38 -0.14 11.49
N VAL A 96 -19.13 1.10 11.08
CA VAL A 96 -18.65 1.45 9.74
C VAL A 96 -17.18 1.83 9.81
N PHE A 97 -16.34 1.16 9.01
CA PHE A 97 -14.92 1.41 8.91
C PHE A 97 -14.60 2.06 7.58
N TYR A 98 -13.83 3.16 7.62
CA TYR A 98 -13.37 3.88 6.43
C TYR A 98 -11.86 3.73 6.29
N ALA A 99 -11.44 3.33 5.09
CA ALA A 99 -10.03 3.16 4.76
C ALA A 99 -9.71 3.76 3.40
N PHE A 100 -8.44 4.08 3.20
CA PHE A 100 -7.84 4.27 1.90
C PHE A 100 -7.07 3.03 1.49
N MET A 101 -7.04 2.73 0.19
CA MET A 101 -6.29 1.62 -0.37
C MET A 101 -5.47 2.03 -1.58
N VAL A 102 -4.20 1.62 -1.60
CA VAL A 102 -3.31 1.66 -2.75
C VAL A 102 -3.01 0.22 -3.17
N ILE A 103 -3.22 -0.12 -4.45
CA ILE A 103 -3.12 -1.50 -4.93
C ILE A 103 -2.34 -1.56 -6.24
N SER A 104 -1.13 -2.11 -6.18
CA SER A 104 -0.35 -2.51 -7.35
C SER A 104 -0.77 -3.93 -7.76
N HIS A 105 -1.12 -4.10 -9.03
CA HIS A 105 -1.62 -5.37 -9.58
C HIS A 105 -1.42 -5.50 -11.10
N SER A 106 -0.77 -4.52 -11.73
CA SER A 106 -0.42 -4.50 -13.13
C SER A 106 1.10 -4.68 -13.28
N GLU A 107 1.56 -5.11 -14.45
CA GLU A 107 2.99 -5.21 -14.73
C GLU A 107 3.73 -3.87 -14.48
N ALA A 108 3.20 -2.77 -15.01
CA ALA A 108 3.80 -1.44 -14.84
C ALA A 108 3.93 -1.02 -13.36
N SER A 109 2.89 -1.27 -12.55
CA SER A 109 2.94 -0.95 -11.12
C SER A 109 3.88 -1.89 -10.36
N HIS A 110 3.93 -3.18 -10.71
CA HIS A 110 4.88 -4.12 -10.12
C HIS A 110 6.33 -3.78 -10.40
N VAL A 111 6.66 -3.31 -11.61
CA VAL A 111 8.02 -2.83 -11.93
C VAL A 111 8.43 -1.70 -10.97
N LYS A 112 7.53 -0.77 -10.66
CA LYS A 112 7.80 0.33 -9.71
C LYS A 112 8.00 -0.18 -8.27
N VAL A 113 7.18 -1.15 -7.84
CA VAL A 113 7.31 -1.82 -6.54
C VAL A 113 8.66 -2.52 -6.41
N ILE A 114 9.02 -3.34 -7.40
CA ILE A 114 10.27 -4.12 -7.44
C ILE A 114 11.48 -3.18 -7.44
N ASN A 115 11.48 -2.15 -8.29
CA ASN A 115 12.58 -1.20 -8.36
C ASN A 115 12.79 -0.47 -7.03
N TYR A 116 11.70 -0.08 -6.36
CA TYR A 116 11.78 0.58 -5.06
C TYR A 116 12.36 -0.36 -3.99
N PHE A 117 11.77 -1.56 -3.80
CA PHE A 117 12.19 -2.47 -2.72
C PHE A 117 13.52 -3.19 -2.98
N ASN A 118 14.00 -3.21 -4.23
CA ASN A 118 15.40 -3.60 -4.53
C ASN A 118 16.40 -2.52 -4.10
N ARG A 119 16.03 -1.24 -4.20
CA ARG A 119 16.87 -0.11 -3.77
C ARG A 119 16.80 0.13 -2.26
N PHE A 120 15.62 -0.03 -1.68
CA PHE A 120 15.34 0.17 -0.26
C PHE A 120 14.68 -1.09 0.31
N PRO A 121 15.47 -2.05 0.81
CA PRO A 121 14.94 -3.32 1.29
C PRO A 121 13.99 -3.17 2.48
N LEU A 122 13.04 -4.09 2.57
CA LEU A 122 12.23 -4.32 3.76
C LEU A 122 13.09 -5.01 4.83
N TYR A 123 12.86 -4.69 6.10
CA TYR A 123 13.59 -5.26 7.23
C TYR A 123 12.74 -6.14 8.15
N SER A 124 11.43 -6.26 7.88
CA SER A 124 10.57 -7.24 8.55
C SER A 124 10.51 -8.58 7.79
N SER A 125 9.76 -9.54 8.33
CA SER A 125 9.43 -10.79 7.62
C SER A 125 8.73 -10.59 6.28
N LYS A 126 8.17 -9.39 6.02
CA LYS A 126 7.61 -9.03 4.70
C LYS A 126 8.66 -9.00 3.61
N TYR A 127 9.95 -8.90 3.94
CA TYR A 127 11.02 -9.10 2.96
C TYR A 127 10.92 -10.48 2.28
N LEU A 128 10.63 -11.54 3.05
CA LEU A 128 10.45 -12.89 2.50
C LEU A 128 9.21 -12.93 1.60
N ALA A 129 8.08 -12.39 2.06
CA ALA A 129 6.85 -12.31 1.26
C ALA A 129 6.99 -11.46 -0.02
N TYR A 130 7.95 -10.54 -0.07
CA TYR A 130 8.31 -9.79 -1.27
C TYR A 130 9.16 -10.62 -2.25
N LYS A 131 10.01 -11.52 -1.73
CA LYS A 131 10.88 -12.38 -2.52
C LYS A 131 10.18 -13.62 -3.07
N ASP A 132 9.12 -14.07 -2.39
CA ASP A 132 8.23 -15.17 -2.80
C ASP A 132 7.32 -14.78 -3.98
#